data_AF-A0A509LFN1-F1
#
_entry.id   AF-A0A509LFN1-F1
#
_cell.length_a   1.000
_cell.length_b   1.000
_cell.length_c   1.000
_cell.angle_alpha   90.00
_cell.angle_beta   90.00
_cell.angle_gamma   90.00
#
_symmetry.space_group_name_H-M   'P 1'
#
loop_
_entity.id
_entity.type
_entity.pdbx_description
1 polymer ?
#
loop_
_entity_poly.entity_id
_entity_poly.type
_entity_poly.pdbx_seq_one_letter_code
_entity_poly.pdbx_strand_id
1 'polypeptide(L)'
;MPVLGGIFALISGLMIFLVHQISFWAFMASTAVFGGFMFTIYPSAVARTHDMFEPKDVVNVSSALLLSFGIGAVIGPLISSATIEFFDNSHGFYVYFSCIAAVYTAVSYFLRKKEIARSIPVEDQVDFMIMKHTSQMAMQIDPRLELDEMESEEE
;
A
#
# COMPACT_ATOMS: atom_id res chain seq x y z
N MET A 1 0.39 -4.25 -3.41
CA MET A 1 -0.84 -3.45 -3.25
C MET A 1 -2.11 -4.22 -3.62
N PRO A 2 -2.41 -4.58 -4.89
CA PRO A 2 -3.69 -5.24 -5.21
C PRO A 2 -3.86 -6.62 -4.56
N VAL A 3 -2.76 -7.38 -4.39
CA VAL A 3 -2.78 -8.66 -3.68
C VAL A 3 -3.19 -8.49 -2.21
N LEU A 4 -2.74 -7.42 -1.56
CA LEU A 4 -3.08 -7.13 -0.16
C LEU A 4 -4.59 -6.86 -0.02
N GLY A 5 -5.15 -6.08 -0.95
CA GLY A 5 -6.58 -5.85 -1.04
C GLY A 5 -7.38 -7.13 -1.29
N GLY A 6 -6.90 -7.99 -2.19
CA GLY A 6 -7.54 -9.27 -2.50
C GLY A 6 -7.58 -10.21 -1.30
N ILE A 7 -6.47 -10.34 -0.56
CA ILE A 7 -6.41 -11.13 0.68
C ILE A 7 -7.42 -10.58 1.71
N PHE A 8 -7.49 -9.26 1.84
CA PHE A 8 -8.39 -8.60 2.76
C PHE A 8 -9.86 -8.79 2.39
N ALA A 9 -10.19 -8.76 1.09
CA ALA A 9 -11.52 -9.07 0.56
C ALA A 9 -11.90 -10.54 0.83
N LEU A 10 -10.95 -11.47 0.68
CA LEU A 10 -11.17 -12.89 0.96
C LEU A 10 -11.44 -13.14 2.45
N ILE A 11 -10.63 -12.56 3.34
CA ILE A 11 -10.81 -12.72 4.80
C ILE A 11 -12.13 -12.12 5.26
N SER A 12 -12.45 -10.90 4.82
CA SER A 12 -13.73 -10.25 5.16
C SER A 12 -14.93 -11.02 4.60
N GLY A 13 -14.86 -11.47 3.34
CA GLY A 13 -15.89 -12.29 2.71
C GLY A 13 -16.12 -13.61 3.44
N LEU A 14 -15.05 -14.28 3.88
CA LEU A 14 -15.13 -15.50 4.68
C LEU A 14 -15.79 -15.24 6.04
N MET A 15 -15.45 -14.12 6.70
CA MET A 15 -16.04 -13.74 7.98
C MET A 15 -17.54 -13.44 7.91
N ILE A 16 -18.04 -12.95 6.77
CA ILE A 16 -19.50 -12.77 6.55
C ILE A 16 -20.24 -14.09 6.75
N PHE A 17 -19.72 -15.21 6.25
CA PHE A 17 -20.39 -16.52 6.39
C PHE A 17 -20.15 -17.17 7.77
N LEU A 18 -18.97 -16.96 8.35
CA LEU A 18 -18.54 -17.71 9.52
C LEU A 18 -18.88 -17.05 10.86
N VAL A 19 -19.14 -15.74 10.93
CA VAL A 19 -19.26 -15.01 12.21
C VAL A 19 -20.30 -15.59 13.19
N HIS A 20 -21.40 -16.19 12.69
CA HIS A 20 -22.44 -16.80 13.53
C HIS A 20 -22.19 -18.28 13.86
N GLN A 21 -21.25 -18.95 13.19
CA GLN A 21 -21.06 -20.40 13.25
C GLN A 21 -19.77 -20.79 13.99
N ILE A 22 -18.94 -19.82 14.38
CA ILE A 22 -17.62 -20.07 14.97
C ILE A 22 -17.59 -19.78 16.48
N SER A 23 -16.76 -20.54 17.19
CA SER A 23 -16.44 -20.28 18.59
C SER A 23 -15.87 -18.86 18.78
N PHE A 24 -16.19 -18.24 19.92
CA PHE A 24 -15.68 -16.92 20.30
C PHE A 24 -14.15 -16.79 20.15
N TRP A 25 -13.40 -17.81 20.53
CA TRP A 25 -11.93 -17.81 20.40
C TRP A 25 -11.45 -17.82 18.96
N ALA A 26 -12.14 -18.56 18.09
CA ALA A 26 -11.85 -18.60 16.66
C ALA A 26 -12.19 -17.25 16.00
N PHE A 27 -13.30 -16.62 16.39
CA PHE A 27 -13.65 -15.26 15.98
C PHE A 27 -12.62 -14.22 16.42
N MET A 28 -12.13 -14.32 17.66
CA MET A 28 -11.10 -13.41 18.18
C MET A 28 -9.79 -13.57 17.39
N ALA A 29 -9.36 -14.82 17.14
CA ALA A 29 -8.16 -15.10 16.37
C ALA A 29 -8.27 -14.60 14.92
N SER A 30 -9.41 -14.81 14.25
CA SER A 30 -9.61 -14.33 12.88
C SER A 30 -9.62 -12.81 12.81
N THR A 31 -10.27 -12.14 13.77
CA THR A 31 -10.30 -10.68 13.87
C THR A 31 -8.91 -10.11 14.17
N ALA A 32 -8.11 -10.79 15.00
CA ALA A 32 -6.73 -10.39 15.27
C ALA A 32 -5.84 -10.48 14.03
N VAL A 33 -5.97 -11.56 13.25
CA VAL A 33 -5.26 -11.71 11.97
C VAL A 33 -5.70 -10.64 10.97
N PHE A 34 -7.01 -10.41 10.86
CA PHE A 34 -7.59 -9.37 10.02
C PHE A 34 -7.07 -7.97 10.37
N GLY A 35 -7.08 -7.62 11.65
CA GLY A 35 -6.50 -6.37 12.15
C GLY A 35 -5.00 -6.28 11.90
N GLY A 36 -4.26 -7.38 12.08
CA GLY A 36 -2.83 -7.46 11.77
C GLY A 36 -2.53 -7.13 10.30
N PHE A 37 -3.33 -7.64 9.36
CA PHE A 37 -3.20 -7.29 7.95
C PHE A 37 -3.50 -5.80 7.69
N MET A 38 -4.46 -5.18 8.37
CA MET A 38 -4.70 -3.73 8.23
C MET A 38 -3.47 -2.89 8.56
N PHE A 39 -2.70 -3.28 9.58
CA PHE A 39 -1.49 -2.55 9.98
C PHE A 39 -0.40 -2.53 8.89
N THR A 40 -0.47 -3.42 7.91
CA THR A 40 0.48 -3.44 6.79
C THR A 40 0.15 -2.40 5.71
N ILE A 41 -1.09 -1.93 5.62
CA ILE A 41 -1.56 -1.05 4.53
C ILE A 41 -0.85 0.30 4.59
N TYR A 42 -0.86 0.96 5.75
CA TYR A 42 -0.28 2.28 5.92
C TYR A 42 1.23 2.33 5.62
N PRO A 43 2.11 1.53 6.26
CA PRO A 43 3.55 1.57 5.98
C PRO A 43 3.85 1.21 4.53
N SER A 44 3.09 0.30 3.92
CA SER A 44 3.26 -0.02 2.51
C SER A 44 2.90 1.16 1.58
N ALA A 45 1.85 1.91 1.90
CA ALA A 45 1.44 3.09 1.14
C ALA A 45 2.44 4.24 1.31
N VAL A 46 2.99 4.42 2.52
CA VAL A 46 4.04 5.39 2.82
C VAL A 46 5.30 5.05 2.02
N ALA A 47 5.80 3.82 2.11
CA ALA A 47 6.99 3.37 1.37
C ALA A 47 6.82 3.60 -0.14
N ARG A 48 5.71 3.13 -0.72
CA ARG A 48 5.42 3.29 -2.14
C ARG A 48 5.35 4.75 -2.57
N THR A 49 4.76 5.62 -1.75
CA THR A 49 4.70 7.04 -2.09
C THR A 49 6.10 7.66 -2.03
N HIS A 50 6.89 7.35 -1.00
CA HIS A 50 8.26 7.87 -0.90
C HIS A 50 9.17 7.36 -2.02
N ASP A 51 8.95 6.17 -2.57
CA ASP A 51 9.68 5.67 -3.74
C ASP A 51 9.38 6.46 -5.03
N MET A 52 8.29 7.24 -5.07
CA MET A 52 7.84 7.98 -6.26
C MET A 52 8.20 9.47 -6.26
N PHE A 53 8.66 10.01 -5.13
CA PHE A 53 8.91 11.45 -4.96
C PHE A 53 10.37 11.71 -4.56
N GLU A 54 10.87 12.89 -4.93
CA GLU A 54 12.24 13.29 -4.59
C GLU A 54 12.40 13.54 -3.07
N PRO A 55 13.62 13.37 -2.52
CA PRO A 55 13.88 13.59 -1.09
C PRO A 55 13.49 14.98 -0.57
N LYS A 56 13.54 16.01 -1.44
CA LYS A 56 13.16 17.38 -1.11
C LYS A 56 11.67 17.54 -0.78
N ASP A 57 10.82 16.64 -1.28
CA ASP A 57 9.37 16.70 -1.14
C ASP A 57 8.82 15.85 0.02
N VAL A 58 9.68 15.19 0.79
CA VAL A 58 9.31 14.24 1.86
C VAL A 58 8.31 14.84 2.85
N VAL A 59 8.48 16.11 3.25
CA VAL A 59 7.58 16.79 4.21
C VAL A 59 6.20 17.05 3.60
N ASN A 60 6.16 17.51 2.35
CA ASN A 60 4.91 17.78 1.65
C ASN A 60 4.12 16.48 1.38
N VAL A 61 4.81 15.45 0.92
CA VAL A 61 4.25 14.11 0.69
C VAL A 61 3.68 13.53 1.99
N SER A 62 4.44 13.59 3.08
CA SER A 62 3.99 13.10 4.40
C SER A 62 2.74 13.84 4.87
N SER A 63 2.70 15.16 4.68
CA SER A 63 1.55 15.99 5.05
C SER A 63 0.29 15.61 4.25
N ALA A 64 0.43 15.38 2.94
CA ALA A 64 -0.67 14.93 2.09
C ALA A 64 -1.17 13.52 2.48
N LEU A 65 -0.26 12.61 2.83
CA LEU A 65 -0.61 11.26 3.33
C LEU A 65 -1.36 11.31 4.66
N LEU A 66 -0.91 12.15 5.60
CA LEU A 66 -1.56 12.34 6.89
C LEU A 66 -2.94 12.97 6.74
N LEU A 67 -3.09 13.98 5.88
CA LEU A 67 -4.39 14.57 5.56
C LEU A 67 -5.35 13.53 4.98
N SER A 68 -4.88 12.73 4.02
CA SER A 68 -5.67 11.66 3.40
C SER A 68 -6.10 10.61 4.44
N PHE A 69 -5.19 10.24 5.35
CA PHE A 69 -5.51 9.34 6.46
C PHE A 69 -6.56 9.95 7.40
N GLY A 70 -6.42 11.23 7.76
CA GLY A 70 -7.36 11.94 8.62
C GLY A 70 -8.78 11.98 8.03
N ILE A 71 -8.91 12.24 6.73
CA ILE A 71 -10.20 12.21 6.03
C ILE A 71 -10.82 10.81 6.13
N GLY A 72 -10.03 9.76 5.86
CA GLY A 72 -10.47 8.37 5.99
C GLY A 72 -10.88 7.99 7.41
N ALA A 73 -10.15 8.48 8.43
CA ALA A 73 -10.42 8.20 9.84
C ALA A 73 -11.72 8.85 10.35
N VAL A 74 -12.16 9.96 9.74
CA VAL A 74 -13.44 10.59 10.05
C VAL A 74 -14.58 9.91 9.29
N ILE A 75 -14.43 9.73 7.97
CA ILE A 75 -15.49 9.20 7.12
C ILE A 75 -15.72 7.70 7.39
N GLY A 76 -14.66 6.96 7.69
CA GLY A 76 -14.69 5.50 7.83
C GLY A 76 -15.66 5.01 8.90
N PRO A 77 -15.51 5.44 10.18
CA PRO A 77 -16.42 5.06 11.26
C PRO A 77 -17.86 5.49 11.02
N LEU A 78 -18.10 6.65 10.40
CA LEU A 78 -19.45 7.13 10.08
C LEU A 78 -20.16 6.18 9.11
N ILE A 79 -19.51 5.82 8.00
CA ILE A 79 -20.08 4.89 7.01
C ILE A 79 -20.17 3.48 7.59
N SER A 80 -19.16 3.03 8.33
CA SER A 80 -19.18 1.72 8.99
C SER A 80 -20.35 1.61 9.97
N SER A 81 -20.57 2.63 10.79
CA SER A 81 -21.69 2.65 11.76
C SER A 81 -23.03 2.60 11.04
N ALA A 82 -23.22 3.43 10.01
CA ALA A 82 -24.44 3.43 9.20
C ALA A 82 -24.68 2.08 8.51
N THR A 83 -23.62 1.39 8.07
CA THR A 83 -23.74 0.07 7.45
C THR A 83 -24.15 -1.00 8.48
N ILE A 84 -23.59 -0.95 9.69
CA ILE A 84 -24.00 -1.88 10.77
C ILE A 84 -25.48 -1.67 11.12
N GLU A 85 -25.91 -0.41 11.25
CA GLU A 85 -27.32 -0.06 11.54
C GLU A 85 -28.26 -0.50 10.41
N PHE A 86 -27.88 -0.26 9.15
CA PHE A 86 -28.71 -0.63 7.99
C PHE A 86 -28.95 -2.14 7.86
N PHE A 87 -27.95 -2.95 8.17
CA PHE A 87 -28.06 -4.41 8.11
C PHE A 87 -28.66 -5.05 9.37
N ASP A 88 -28.87 -4.26 10.44
CA ASP A 88 -29.34 -4.71 11.77
C ASP A 88 -28.60 -5.95 12.30
N ASN A 89 -27.33 -6.10 11.91
CA ASN A 89 -26.55 -7.31 12.13
C ASN A 89 -25.05 -7.04 12.12
N SER A 90 -24.29 -7.80 12.91
CA SER A 90 -22.82 -7.76 12.97
C SER A 90 -22.14 -8.04 11.61
N HIS A 91 -22.85 -8.64 10.65
CA HIS A 91 -22.35 -8.80 9.28
C HIS A 91 -22.09 -7.45 8.59
N GLY A 92 -22.79 -6.38 8.96
CA GLY A 92 -22.65 -5.06 8.32
C GLY A 92 -21.21 -4.52 8.36
N PHE A 93 -20.47 -4.80 9.44
CA PHE A 93 -19.06 -4.44 9.56
C PHE A 93 -18.19 -5.15 8.50
N TYR A 94 -18.36 -6.46 8.34
CA TYR A 94 -17.57 -7.24 7.38
C TYR A 94 -17.98 -6.95 5.93
N VAL A 95 -19.26 -6.66 5.67
CA VAL A 95 -19.75 -6.19 4.36
C VAL A 95 -19.09 -4.86 3.99
N TYR A 96 -19.07 -3.89 4.92
CA TYR A 96 -18.39 -2.61 4.73
C TYR A 96 -16.92 -2.81 4.35
N PHE A 97 -16.19 -3.64 5.11
CA PHE A 97 -14.79 -3.91 4.82
C PHE A 97 -14.58 -4.68 3.51
N SER A 98 -15.44 -5.64 3.15
CA SER A 98 -15.37 -6.31 1.84
C SER A 98 -15.56 -5.33 0.69
N CYS A 99 -16.50 -4.40 0.79
CA CYS A 99 -16.69 -3.36 -0.22
C CYS A 99 -15.47 -2.47 -0.37
N ILE A 100 -14.90 -1.99 0.74
CA ILE A 100 -13.67 -1.18 0.71
C ILE A 100 -12.49 -1.99 0.16
N ALA A 101 -12.35 -3.24 0.55
CA ALA A 101 -11.31 -4.14 0.05
C ALA A 101 -11.41 -4.30 -1.47
N ALA A 102 -12.63 -4.47 -1.99
CA ALA A 102 -12.88 -4.60 -3.42
C ALA A 102 -12.53 -3.31 -4.17
N VAL A 103 -12.95 -2.15 -3.66
CA VAL A 103 -12.62 -0.85 -4.25
C VAL A 103 -11.10 -0.61 -4.23
N TYR A 104 -10.44 -0.85 -3.09
CA TYR A 104 -8.99 -0.72 -2.96
C TYR A 104 -8.25 -1.66 -3.92
N THR A 105 -8.70 -2.91 -4.07
CA THR A 105 -8.14 -3.88 -5.01
C THR A 105 -8.30 -3.41 -6.45
N ALA A 106 -9.49 -2.96 -6.84
CA ALA A 106 -9.77 -2.47 -8.17
C ALA A 106 -8.89 -1.26 -8.50
N VAL A 107 -8.90 -0.23 -7.65
CA VAL A 107 -8.11 1.00 -7.84
C VAL A 107 -6.62 0.68 -7.92
N SER A 108 -6.09 -0.11 -6.97
CA SER A 108 -4.67 -0.46 -6.97
C SER A 108 -4.26 -1.32 -8.17
N TYR A 109 -5.14 -2.18 -8.67
CA TYR A 109 -4.92 -2.94 -9.90
C TYR A 109 -4.90 -2.04 -11.14
N PHE A 110 -5.86 -1.11 -11.25
CA PHE A 110 -5.90 -0.15 -12.35
C PHE A 110 -4.68 0.78 -12.36
N LEU A 111 -4.27 1.29 -11.19
CA LEU A 111 -3.07 2.12 -11.07
C LEU A 111 -1.80 1.34 -11.40
N ARG A 112 -1.68 0.09 -10.93
CA ARG A 112 -0.55 -0.77 -11.26
C ARG A 112 -0.45 -1.04 -12.77
N LYS A 113 -1.56 -1.21 -13.48
CA LYS A 113 -1.54 -1.34 -14.95
C LYS A 113 -0.99 -0.09 -15.64
N LYS A 114 -1.35 1.09 -15.15
CA LYS A 114 -0.82 2.37 -15.68
C LYS A 114 0.67 2.53 -15.39
N GLU A 115 1.13 2.08 -14.23
CA GLU A 115 2.56 2.13 -13.87
C GLU A 115 3.41 1.13 -14.63
N ILE A 116 2.92 -0.10 -14.86
CA ILE A 116 3.61 -1.08 -15.70
C ILE A 116 3.80 -0.54 -17.12
N ALA A 117 2.88 0.26 -17.64
CA ALA A 117 3.03 0.92 -18.93
C ALA A 117 4.11 2.02 -18.94
N ARG A 118 4.57 2.48 -17.77
CA ARG A 118 5.72 3.39 -17.61
C ARG A 118 7.04 2.64 -17.40
N SER A 119 7.01 1.29 -17.34
CA SER A 119 8.22 0.48 -17.33
C SER A 119 9.06 0.83 -18.56
N ILE A 120 10.30 1.22 -18.33
CA ILE A 120 11.29 1.49 -19.38
C ILE A 120 11.32 0.27 -20.32
N PRO A 121 11.14 0.47 -21.65
CA PRO A 121 11.21 -0.61 -22.64
C PRO A 121 12.47 -1.45 -22.43
N VAL A 122 12.39 -2.77 -22.63
CA VAL A 122 13.55 -3.67 -22.41
C VAL A 122 14.77 -3.24 -23.23
N GLU A 123 14.54 -2.61 -24.37
CA GLU A 123 15.54 -2.03 -25.27
C GLU A 123 16.33 -0.88 -24.62
N ASP A 124 15.69 -0.13 -23.71
CA ASP A 124 16.26 0.99 -22.96
C ASP A 124 16.77 0.56 -21.57
N GLN A 125 16.64 -0.74 -21.22
CA GLN A 125 17.17 -1.28 -19.97
C GLN A 125 18.67 -1.55 -20.13
N VAL A 126 19.48 -0.89 -19.30
CA VAL A 126 20.92 -1.17 -19.22
C VAL A 126 21.17 -2.56 -18.65
N ASP A 127 22.18 -3.25 -19.17
CA ASP A 127 22.57 -4.57 -18.71
C ASP A 127 22.84 -4.57 -17.20
N PHE A 128 22.36 -5.60 -16.50
CA PHE A 128 22.56 -5.73 -15.07
C PHE A 128 24.05 -5.94 -14.78
N MET A 129 24.71 -4.88 -14.32
CA MET A 129 26.10 -4.90 -13.89
C MET A 129 26.16 -5.34 -12.43
N ILE A 130 26.81 -6.47 -12.16
CA ILE A 130 27.09 -6.93 -10.79
C ILE A 130 28.03 -5.92 -10.14
N MET A 131 27.48 -4.96 -9.42
CA MET A 131 28.26 -4.02 -8.62
C MET A 131 28.77 -4.72 -7.36
N LYS A 132 30.05 -4.56 -7.03
CA LYS A 132 30.67 -5.07 -5.78
C LYS A 132 30.22 -4.21 -4.59
N HIS A 133 28.92 -4.21 -4.28
CA HIS A 133 28.34 -3.41 -3.19
C HIS A 133 28.43 -4.11 -1.83
N THR A 134 29.63 -4.44 -1.38
CA THR A 134 29.80 -4.91 0.01
C THR A 134 30.20 -3.78 0.96
N SER A 135 30.46 -2.56 0.46
CA SER A 135 30.92 -1.45 1.32
C SER A 135 30.40 -0.09 0.85
N GLN A 136 29.93 0.71 1.81
CA GLN A 136 29.58 2.14 1.64
C GLN A 136 30.77 2.96 1.07
N MET A 137 32.00 2.55 1.40
CA MET A 137 33.23 3.19 0.90
C MET A 137 33.41 3.03 -0.61
N ALA A 138 32.86 1.96 -1.21
CA ALA A 138 33.00 1.70 -2.64
C ALA A 138 32.15 2.67 -3.48
N MET A 139 31.05 3.21 -2.94
CA MET A 139 30.25 4.24 -3.62
C MET A 139 30.97 5.60 -3.66
N GLN A 140 31.76 5.91 -2.64
CA GLN A 140 32.51 7.18 -2.58
C GLN A 140 33.71 7.24 -3.52
N ILE A 141 34.15 6.09 -4.05
CA ILE A 141 35.30 5.97 -4.95
C ILE A 141 34.82 5.61 -6.37
N ASP A 142 33.50 5.59 -6.63
CA ASP A 142 32.99 5.30 -7.97
C ASP A 142 33.28 6.49 -8.89
N PRO A 143 34.19 6.34 -9.87
CA PRO A 143 34.58 7.44 -10.76
C PRO A 143 33.45 7.86 -11.72
N ARG A 144 32.31 7.16 -11.73
CA ARG A 144 31.12 7.56 -12.49
C ARG A 144 30.38 8.73 -11.86
N LEU A 145 30.46 8.91 -10.53
CA LEU A 145 29.87 10.07 -9.86
C LEU A 145 30.48 11.38 -10.36
N GLU A 146 31.79 11.40 -10.58
CA GLU A 146 32.51 12.58 -11.07
C GLU A 146 32.09 12.95 -12.51
N LEU A 147 31.73 11.97 -13.33
CA LEU A 147 31.29 12.20 -14.71
C LEU A 147 29.88 12.81 -14.77
N ASP A 148 28.96 12.34 -13.94
CA ASP A 148 27.60 12.90 -13.84
C ASP A 148 27.63 14.34 -13.29
N GLU A 149 28.53 14.65 -12.35
CA GLU A 149 28.72 16.02 -11.84
C GLU A 149 29.22 16.97 -12.95
N MET A 150 30.19 16.53 -13.76
CA MET A 150 30.74 17.33 -14.86
C MET A 150 29.73 17.60 -15.98
N GLU A 151 28.89 16.62 -16.36
CA GLU A 151 27.85 16.83 -17.37
C GLU A 151 26.75 17.81 -16.89
N SER A 152 26.48 17.85 -15.58
CA SER A 152 25.50 18.79 -14.99
C SER A 152 25.99 20.23 -14.85
N GLU A 153 27.31 20.46 -14.85
CA GLU A 153 27.91 21.81 -14.82
C GLU A 153 28.09 22.41 -16.22
N GLU A 154 28.03 21.60 -17.28
CA GLU A 154 28.14 22.05 -18.68
C GLU A 154 26.79 22.48 -19.30
N GLU A 155 25.65 22.20 -18.63
CA GLU A 155 24.28 22.57 -19.05
C GLU A 155 23.78 23.88 -18.39
#